data_AF-A0A932UYH5-F1
#
_entry.id   AF-A0A932UYH5-F1
#
_cell.length_a   1.000
_cell.length_b   1.000
_cell.length_c   1.000
_cell.angle_alpha   90.00
_cell.angle_beta   90.00
_cell.angle_gamma   90.00
#
_symmetry.space_group_name_H-M   'P 1'
#
loop_
_entity.id
_entity.type
_entity.pdbx_description
1 polymer ?
#
loop_
_entity_poly.entity_id
_entity_poly.type
_entity_poly.pdbx_seq_one_letter_code
_entity_poly.pdbx_strand_id
1 'polypeptide(L)'
;MKQASRPVGSAESVSGLRWALFLFCLFSVPSVVYANAPVPMIAVTFPMMWAVLLPIILIEAAVYRSSFSTSYKRAVIPSVVSNLASTVAGFPFAWVLLFAVQVVFWLVVFGLEKVGAVSSDWTNGVLGDVLMIVFSGGWILPGGRDWTYRWVPVGAMIGLIPAYFLTVAIEVRVLRRFFKEMGQPEIRQAVRRANKLTYGLLFVLLLSILIVSVKVGYVNLPFWNF
;
A
#
# COMPACT_ATOMS: atom_id res chain seq x y z
N MET A 1 -37.72 -58.54 0.70
CA MET A 1 -37.33 -57.43 -0.19
C MET A 1 -36.09 -56.75 0.40
N LYS A 2 -34.91 -56.92 -0.21
CA LYS A 2 -33.64 -56.33 0.25
C LYS A 2 -33.40 -55.01 -0.47
N GLN A 3 -33.35 -53.91 0.27
CA GLN A 3 -33.08 -52.57 -0.23
C GLN A 3 -31.55 -52.41 -0.33
N ALA A 4 -31.02 -52.31 -1.55
CA ALA A 4 -29.60 -52.13 -1.80
C ALA A 4 -29.19 -50.67 -1.53
N SER A 5 -28.34 -50.45 -0.54
CA SER A 5 -27.69 -49.18 -0.22
C SER A 5 -26.70 -48.81 -1.32
N ARG A 6 -26.90 -47.67 -1.99
CA ARG A 6 -25.92 -47.12 -2.93
C ARG A 6 -24.73 -46.54 -2.16
N PRO A 7 -23.47 -46.77 -2.59
CA PRO A 7 -22.31 -46.14 -2.00
C PRO A 7 -22.27 -44.67 -2.42
N VAL A 8 -22.58 -43.78 -1.48
CA VAL A 8 -22.35 -42.33 -1.61
C VAL A 8 -20.92 -42.08 -1.19
N GLY A 9 -20.00 -42.05 -2.15
CA GLY A 9 -18.63 -41.69 -1.85
C GLY A 9 -17.72 -41.80 -3.04
N SER A 10 -17.16 -40.66 -3.45
CA SER A 10 -15.73 -40.48 -3.81
C SER A 10 -15.47 -39.57 -5.01
N ALA A 11 -16.47 -39.21 -5.83
CA ALA A 11 -16.21 -38.42 -7.04
C ALA A 11 -15.91 -36.92 -6.75
N GLU A 12 -16.52 -36.33 -5.72
CA GLU A 12 -16.37 -34.89 -5.44
C GLU A 12 -15.06 -34.53 -4.71
N SER A 13 -14.47 -35.43 -3.92
CA SER A 13 -13.23 -35.09 -3.18
C SER A 13 -12.00 -35.04 -4.10
N VAL A 14 -12.05 -35.76 -5.23
CA VAL A 14 -10.93 -35.85 -6.18
C VAL A 14 -10.84 -34.58 -7.05
N SER A 15 -11.97 -33.92 -7.34
CA SER A 15 -11.95 -32.67 -8.13
C SER A 15 -11.38 -31.50 -7.32
N GLY A 16 -11.75 -31.35 -6.04
CA GLY A 16 -11.24 -30.31 -5.16
C GLY A 16 -9.73 -30.40 -4.94
N LEU A 17 -9.21 -31.62 -4.72
CA LEU A 17 -7.77 -31.84 -4.55
C LEU A 17 -6.98 -31.53 -5.83
N ARG A 18 -7.52 -31.86 -7.01
CA ARG A 18 -6.88 -31.54 -8.29
C ARG A 18 -6.78 -30.04 -8.53
N TRP A 19 -7.82 -29.28 -8.21
CA TRP A 19 -7.79 -27.82 -8.30
C TRP A 19 -6.86 -27.20 -7.27
N ALA A 20 -6.85 -27.70 -6.04
CA ALA A 20 -5.93 -27.24 -5.00
C ALA A 20 -4.46 -27.50 -5.39
N LEU A 21 -4.16 -28.69 -5.93
CA LEU A 21 -2.83 -29.02 -6.45
C LEU A 21 -2.47 -28.22 -7.69
N PHE A 22 -3.42 -27.97 -8.60
CA PHE A 22 -3.20 -27.12 -9.77
C PHE A 22 -2.88 -25.68 -9.37
N LEU A 23 -3.66 -25.10 -8.44
CA LEU A 23 -3.39 -23.77 -7.89
C LEU A 23 -2.05 -23.76 -7.14
N PHE A 24 -1.79 -24.76 -6.30
CA PHE A 24 -0.52 -24.88 -5.60
C PHE A 24 0.65 -24.97 -6.58
N CYS A 25 0.58 -25.78 -7.64
CA CYS A 25 1.61 -25.83 -8.68
C CYS A 25 1.72 -24.51 -9.46
N LEU A 26 0.61 -23.85 -9.78
CA LEU A 26 0.60 -22.54 -10.44
C LEU A 26 1.29 -21.46 -9.57
N PHE A 27 1.14 -21.55 -8.25
CA PHE A 27 1.80 -20.65 -7.28
C PHE A 27 3.19 -21.12 -6.82
N SER A 28 3.54 -22.39 -7.01
CA SER A 28 4.78 -23.01 -6.52
C SER A 28 5.80 -23.28 -7.63
N VAL A 29 5.46 -23.06 -8.90
CA VAL A 29 6.46 -22.91 -9.95
C VAL A 29 6.99 -21.48 -9.79
N PRO A 30 8.19 -21.29 -9.23
CA PRO A 30 8.85 -20.00 -9.29
C PRO A 30 9.22 -19.86 -10.75
N SER A 31 8.35 -19.22 -11.51
CA SER A 31 8.58 -19.07 -12.92
C SER A 31 9.91 -18.34 -13.05
N VAL A 32 10.81 -18.95 -13.80
CA VAL A 32 11.99 -18.34 -14.39
C VAL A 32 11.48 -17.31 -15.42
N VAL A 33 10.68 -16.36 -14.95
CA VAL A 33 10.33 -15.13 -15.63
C VAL A 33 11.58 -14.30 -15.47
N TYR A 34 12.29 -14.12 -16.59
CA TYR A 34 13.31 -13.11 -16.70
C TYR A 34 12.82 -11.84 -15.98
N ALA A 35 13.58 -11.42 -14.96
CA ALA A 35 13.33 -10.31 -14.05
C ALA A 35 13.38 -8.93 -14.75
N ASN A 36 12.65 -8.79 -15.85
CA ASN A 36 12.55 -7.62 -16.72
C ASN A 36 11.14 -7.03 -16.71
N ALA A 37 10.26 -7.44 -15.79
CA ALA A 37 8.95 -6.84 -15.60
C ALA A 37 8.98 -5.84 -14.43
N PRO A 38 8.33 -4.66 -14.56
CA PRO A 38 8.15 -3.75 -13.43
C PRO A 38 7.45 -4.43 -12.26
N VAL A 39 7.98 -4.25 -11.05
CA VAL A 39 7.36 -4.74 -9.81
C VAL A 39 6.41 -3.67 -9.29
N PRO A 40 5.13 -3.96 -9.02
CA PRO A 40 4.21 -2.95 -8.54
C PRO A 40 4.63 -2.53 -7.13
N MET A 41 4.69 -1.21 -6.87
CA MET A 41 5.11 -0.64 -5.59
C MET A 41 4.27 -1.15 -4.40
N ILE A 42 3.02 -1.53 -4.63
CA ILE A 42 2.16 -2.12 -3.61
C ILE A 42 2.66 -3.48 -3.11
N ALA A 43 3.35 -4.27 -3.94
CA ALA A 43 3.92 -5.56 -3.52
C ALA A 43 4.98 -5.41 -2.43
N VAL A 44 5.65 -4.23 -2.39
CA VAL A 44 6.69 -3.90 -1.43
C VAL A 44 6.11 -3.11 -0.25
N THR A 45 5.29 -2.10 -0.53
CA THR A 45 4.74 -1.22 0.52
C THR A 45 3.65 -1.87 1.35
N PHE A 46 2.83 -2.76 0.78
CA PHE A 46 1.72 -3.37 1.51
C PHE A 46 2.18 -4.30 2.65
N PRO A 47 3.17 -5.20 2.48
CA PRO A 47 3.73 -5.95 3.62
C PRO A 47 4.31 -5.06 4.72
N MET A 48 4.99 -3.97 4.35
CA MET A 48 5.52 -3.01 5.32
C MET A 48 4.41 -2.31 6.09
N MET A 49 3.27 -2.02 5.46
CA MET A 49 2.11 -1.46 6.15
C MET A 49 1.57 -2.36 7.25
N TRP A 50 1.57 -3.67 7.04
CA TRP A 50 1.20 -4.62 8.11
C TRP A 50 2.16 -4.58 9.29
N ALA A 51 3.46 -4.39 9.05
CA ALA A 51 4.45 -4.29 10.12
C ALA A 51 4.26 -3.03 10.98
N VAL A 52 3.88 -1.90 10.37
CA VAL A 52 3.63 -0.63 11.08
C VAL A 52 2.19 -0.49 11.60
N LEU A 53 1.29 -1.42 11.26
CA LEU A 53 -0.12 -1.33 11.64
C LEU A 53 -0.34 -1.33 13.15
N LEU A 54 0.38 -2.21 13.87
CA LEU A 54 0.26 -2.31 15.31
C LEU A 54 0.65 -1.00 16.02
N PRO A 55 1.82 -0.39 15.78
CA PRO A 55 2.15 0.88 16.43
C PRO A 55 1.18 2.01 16.06
N ILE A 56 0.68 2.06 14.82
CA ILE A 56 -0.35 3.03 14.41
C ILE A 56 -1.61 2.87 15.26
N ILE A 57 -2.16 1.65 15.35
CA ILE A 57 -3.38 1.37 16.13
C ILE A 57 -3.24 1.85 17.58
N LEU A 58 -2.08 1.60 18.20
CA LEU A 58 -1.82 1.99 19.59
C LEU A 58 -1.76 3.51 19.76
N ILE A 59 -1.11 4.22 18.82
CA ILE A 59 -1.01 5.68 18.81
C ILE A 59 -2.42 6.29 18.64
N GLU A 60 -3.19 5.81 17.67
CA GLU A 60 -4.53 6.36 17.42
C GLU A 60 -5.50 6.04 18.56
N ALA A 61 -5.42 4.84 19.14
CA ALA A 61 -6.21 4.51 20.32
C ALA A 61 -5.90 5.45 21.49
N ALA A 62 -4.63 5.83 21.68
CA ALA A 62 -4.26 6.82 22.70
C ALA A 62 -4.84 8.20 22.39
N VAL A 63 -4.81 8.63 21.11
CA VAL A 63 -5.44 9.89 20.68
C VAL A 63 -6.95 9.86 20.91
N TYR A 64 -7.66 8.81 20.47
CA TYR A 64 -9.11 8.67 20.67
C TYR A 64 -9.50 8.61 22.14
N ARG A 65 -8.71 7.90 22.97
CA ARG A 65 -8.89 7.91 24.43
C ARG A 65 -8.86 9.34 24.98
N SER A 66 -7.86 10.12 24.58
CA SER A 66 -7.71 11.51 25.03
C SER A 66 -8.81 12.43 24.50
N SER A 67 -9.28 12.21 23.27
CA SER A 67 -10.28 13.06 22.63
C SER A 67 -11.71 12.80 23.11
N PHE A 68 -12.02 11.55 23.47
CA PHE A 68 -13.38 11.15 23.85
C PHE A 68 -13.54 10.83 25.35
N SER A 69 -12.50 11.06 26.15
CA SER A 69 -12.48 10.77 27.60
C SER A 69 -12.97 9.35 27.95
N THR A 70 -12.62 8.38 27.10
CA THR A 70 -13.10 7.00 27.21
C THR A 70 -12.03 6.08 27.80
N SER A 71 -12.40 4.83 28.10
CA SER A 71 -11.43 3.82 28.54
C SER A 71 -10.58 3.31 27.37
N TYR A 72 -9.35 2.85 27.66
CA TYR A 72 -8.45 2.34 26.62
C TYR A 72 -9.09 1.19 25.82
N LYS A 73 -9.77 0.25 26.50
CA LYS A 73 -10.49 -0.86 25.85
C LYS A 73 -11.53 -0.36 24.84
N ARG A 74 -12.26 0.72 25.17
CA ARG A 74 -13.26 1.33 24.27
C ARG A 74 -12.63 2.13 23.12
N ALA A 75 -11.38 2.57 23.23
CA ALA A 75 -10.66 3.27 22.15
C ALA A 75 -9.91 2.33 21.21
N VAL A 76 -9.40 1.20 21.71
CA VAL A 76 -8.61 0.24 20.92
C VAL A 76 -9.45 -0.45 19.86
N ILE A 77 -10.64 -0.96 20.19
CA ILE A 77 -11.47 -1.70 19.21
C ILE A 77 -11.82 -0.82 18.00
N PRO A 78 -12.34 0.42 18.17
CA PRO A 78 -12.59 1.31 17.03
C PRO A 78 -11.31 1.61 16.24
N SER A 79 -10.18 1.83 16.92
CA SER A 79 -8.88 2.06 16.27
C SER A 79 -8.43 0.87 15.42
N VAL A 80 -8.53 -0.36 15.93
CA VAL A 80 -8.21 -1.59 15.20
C VAL A 80 -9.08 -1.71 13.95
N VAL A 81 -10.40 -1.57 14.10
CA VAL A 81 -11.34 -1.72 12.98
C VAL A 81 -11.14 -0.62 11.94
N SER A 82 -10.92 0.62 12.37
CA SER A 82 -10.73 1.76 11.47
C SER A 82 -9.43 1.62 10.68
N ASN A 83 -8.32 1.27 11.34
CA ASN A 83 -7.02 1.09 10.72
C ASN A 83 -6.95 -0.14 9.82
N LEU A 84 -7.60 -1.25 10.18
CA LEU A 84 -7.71 -2.41 9.29
C LEU A 84 -8.51 -2.06 8.03
N ALA A 85 -9.66 -1.40 8.19
CA ALA A 85 -10.50 -0.99 7.07
C ALA A 85 -9.76 -0.01 6.14
N SER A 86 -9.06 0.98 6.70
CA SER A 86 -8.29 1.95 5.92
C SER A 86 -7.01 1.34 5.34
N THR A 87 -6.38 0.35 5.97
CA THR A 87 -5.23 -0.34 5.37
C THR A 87 -5.64 -1.19 4.19
N VAL A 88 -6.72 -1.98 4.34
CA VAL A 88 -7.21 -2.88 3.29
C VAL A 88 -7.80 -2.13 2.11
N ALA A 89 -8.54 -1.04 2.34
CA ALA A 89 -9.13 -0.27 1.25
C ALA A 89 -8.23 0.89 0.77
N GLY A 90 -7.60 1.58 1.71
CA GLY A 90 -6.87 2.82 1.47
C GLY A 90 -5.60 2.64 0.65
N PHE A 91 -4.78 1.63 0.98
CA PHE A 91 -3.53 1.40 0.27
C PHE A 91 -3.72 0.92 -1.17
N PRO A 92 -4.55 -0.10 -1.46
CA PRO A 92 -4.86 -0.47 -2.83
C PRO A 92 -5.45 0.67 -3.64
N PHE A 93 -6.36 1.45 -3.06
CA PHE A 93 -6.92 2.61 -3.74
C PHE A 93 -5.88 3.69 -4.03
N ALA A 94 -5.05 4.05 -3.06
CA ALA A 94 -3.98 5.03 -3.23
C ALA A 94 -3.02 4.60 -4.34
N TRP A 95 -2.65 3.31 -4.39
CA TRP A 95 -1.82 2.76 -5.45
C TRP A 95 -2.51 2.83 -6.82
N VAL A 96 -3.79 2.44 -6.93
CA VAL A 96 -4.55 2.56 -8.19
C VAL A 96 -4.62 4.00 -8.67
N LEU A 97 -4.81 4.96 -7.75
CA LEU A 97 -4.86 6.37 -8.10
C LEU A 97 -3.50 6.88 -8.60
N LEU A 98 -2.40 6.52 -7.94
CA LEU A 98 -1.06 6.84 -8.41
C LEU A 98 -0.76 6.20 -9.77
N PHE A 99 -1.18 4.95 -9.96
CA PHE A 99 -1.03 4.26 -11.23
C PHE A 99 -1.81 4.96 -12.36
N ALA A 100 -3.04 5.40 -12.10
CA ALA A 100 -3.81 6.17 -13.08
C ALA A 100 -3.12 7.48 -13.44
N VAL A 101 -2.60 8.22 -12.45
CA VAL A 101 -1.82 9.46 -12.68
C VAL A 101 -0.57 9.17 -13.52
N GLN A 102 0.14 8.09 -13.22
CA GLN A 102 1.31 7.64 -13.98
C GLN A 102 0.95 7.34 -15.43
N VAL A 103 -0.12 6.56 -15.68
CA VAL A 103 -0.56 6.24 -17.05
C VAL A 103 -0.90 7.51 -17.84
N VAL A 104 -1.64 8.44 -17.24
CA VAL A 104 -1.98 9.71 -17.89
C VAL A 104 -0.72 10.52 -18.22
N PHE A 105 0.21 10.62 -17.27
CA PHE A 105 1.49 11.31 -17.50
C PHE A 105 2.23 10.73 -18.71
N TRP A 106 2.37 9.40 -18.78
CA TRP A 106 3.06 8.75 -19.89
C TRP A 106 2.36 8.96 -21.23
N LEU A 107 1.03 8.87 -21.27
CA LEU A 107 0.26 9.13 -22.48
C LEU A 107 0.45 10.56 -22.99
N VAL A 108 0.46 11.54 -22.08
CA VAL A 108 0.69 12.95 -22.43
C VAL A 108 2.10 13.14 -22.97
N VAL A 109 3.12 12.66 -22.27
CA VAL A 109 4.52 12.85 -22.66
C VAL A 109 4.81 12.19 -24.01
N PHE A 110 4.41 10.93 -24.22
CA PHE A 110 4.61 10.26 -25.51
C PHE A 110 3.82 10.94 -26.64
N GLY A 111 2.63 11.46 -26.34
CA GLY A 111 1.85 12.25 -27.30
C GLY A 111 2.57 13.53 -27.72
N LEU A 112 3.15 14.26 -26.76
CA LEU A 112 3.91 15.49 -27.00
C LEU A 112 5.21 15.24 -27.76
N GLU A 113 5.92 14.15 -27.44
CA GLU A 113 7.12 13.72 -28.16
C GLU A 113 6.79 13.41 -29.63
N LYS A 114 5.70 12.67 -29.89
CA LYS A 114 5.26 12.30 -31.24
C LYS A 114 4.94 13.52 -32.13
N VAL A 115 4.46 14.62 -31.55
CA VAL A 115 4.19 15.87 -32.29
C VAL A 115 5.36 16.85 -32.28
N GLY A 116 6.52 16.45 -31.74
CA GLY A 116 7.73 17.28 -31.67
C GLY A 116 7.64 18.44 -30.67
N ALA A 117 6.66 18.43 -29.76
CA ALA A 117 6.49 19.47 -28.75
C ALA A 117 7.42 19.29 -27.54
N VAL A 118 7.95 18.07 -27.34
CA VAL A 118 8.92 17.72 -26.32
C VAL A 118 10.05 16.93 -26.99
N SER A 119 11.30 17.20 -26.63
CA SER A 119 12.47 16.45 -27.15
C SER A 119 12.46 15.02 -26.63
N SER A 120 12.91 14.05 -27.44
CA SER A 120 13.08 12.66 -26.98
C SER A 120 14.04 12.53 -25.79
N ASP A 121 14.94 13.50 -25.64
CA ASP A 121 15.92 13.58 -24.57
C ASP A 121 15.41 14.32 -23.32
N TRP A 122 14.09 14.56 -23.18
CA TRP A 122 13.53 15.29 -22.04
C TRP A 122 13.83 14.65 -20.68
N THR A 123 14.13 13.34 -20.67
CA THR A 123 14.57 12.60 -19.49
C THR A 123 16.01 12.92 -19.09
N ASN A 124 16.80 13.53 -19.96
CA ASN A 124 18.21 13.85 -19.71
C ASN A 124 18.32 15.16 -18.94
N GLY A 125 18.28 15.08 -17.61
CA GLY A 125 18.53 16.21 -16.72
C GLY A 125 17.75 16.12 -15.41
N VAL A 126 18.06 17.04 -14.50
CA VAL A 126 17.50 17.06 -13.13
C VAL A 126 15.96 17.10 -13.14
N LEU A 127 15.36 17.88 -14.05
CA LEU A 127 13.90 17.95 -14.16
C LEU A 127 13.31 16.61 -14.63
N GLY A 128 13.92 15.98 -15.63
CA GLY A 128 13.55 14.66 -16.10
C GLY A 128 13.60 13.63 -14.97
N ASP A 129 14.71 13.59 -14.23
CA ASP A 129 14.89 12.69 -13.08
C ASP A 129 13.81 12.90 -12.01
N VAL A 130 13.51 14.15 -11.64
CA VAL A 130 12.47 14.47 -10.65
C VAL A 130 11.09 14.01 -11.14
N LEU A 131 10.74 14.29 -12.39
CA LEU A 131 9.47 13.84 -12.98
C LEU A 131 9.38 12.32 -13.01
N MET A 132 10.47 11.64 -13.39
CA MET A 132 10.55 10.19 -13.38
C MET A 132 10.30 9.63 -11.99
N ILE A 133 10.90 10.20 -10.94
CA ILE A 133 10.72 9.75 -9.56
C ILE A 133 9.27 9.95 -9.09
N VAL A 134 8.69 11.13 -9.37
CA VAL A 134 7.33 11.48 -8.93
C VAL A 134 6.28 10.61 -9.62
N PHE A 135 6.40 10.43 -10.93
CA PHE A 135 5.41 9.73 -11.72
C PHE A 135 5.65 8.23 -11.83
N SER A 136 6.81 7.71 -11.41
CA SER A 136 7.04 6.26 -11.34
C SER A 136 6.68 5.65 -9.98
N GLY A 137 6.11 6.42 -9.05
CA GLY A 137 5.76 5.95 -7.69
C GLY A 137 4.78 4.77 -7.61
N GLY A 138 4.19 4.32 -8.73
CA GLY A 138 3.36 3.12 -8.82
C GLY A 138 4.13 1.82 -9.12
N TRP A 139 5.36 1.91 -9.65
CA TRP A 139 6.13 0.75 -10.12
C TRP A 139 7.63 0.89 -9.86
N ILE A 140 8.27 -0.22 -9.57
CA ILE A 140 9.72 -0.38 -9.53
C ILE A 140 10.13 -0.92 -10.89
N LEU A 141 10.72 -0.08 -11.74
CA LEU A 141 11.15 -0.44 -13.09
C LEU A 141 12.38 -1.37 -13.06
N PRO A 142 12.43 -2.42 -13.92
CA PRO A 142 13.53 -3.37 -13.98
C PRO A 142 14.69 -2.84 -14.81
N GLY A 143 15.91 -3.34 -14.56
CA GLY A 143 16.96 -3.33 -15.58
C GLY A 143 17.89 -2.11 -15.69
N GLY A 144 18.16 -1.32 -14.65
CA GLY A 144 19.41 -0.53 -14.71
C GLY A 144 19.55 0.58 -13.71
N ARG A 145 20.61 0.47 -12.88
CA ARG A 145 21.12 1.36 -11.82
C ARG A 145 20.48 1.14 -10.43
N ASP A 146 21.25 1.30 -9.36
CA ASP A 146 20.83 1.20 -7.95
C ASP A 146 19.79 2.25 -7.51
N TRP A 147 19.38 3.15 -8.41
CA TRP A 147 18.44 4.25 -8.17
C TRP A 147 17.02 3.77 -7.87
N THR A 148 16.45 2.80 -8.60
CA THR A 148 15.01 2.51 -8.52
C THR A 148 14.56 2.10 -7.12
N TYR A 149 15.36 1.30 -6.40
CA TYR A 149 15.08 0.90 -5.02
C TYR A 149 15.28 2.04 -4.01
N ARG A 150 16.24 2.95 -4.25
CA ARG A 150 16.47 4.13 -3.40
C ARG A 150 15.29 5.10 -3.40
N TRP A 151 14.48 5.07 -4.46
CA TRP A 151 13.32 5.96 -4.62
C TRP A 151 12.00 5.35 -4.13
N VAL A 152 11.99 4.08 -3.69
CA VAL A 152 10.80 3.46 -3.06
C VAL A 152 10.25 4.30 -1.90
N PRO A 153 11.08 4.85 -0.98
CA PRO A 153 10.57 5.74 0.07
C PRO A 153 9.90 7.00 -0.49
N VAL A 154 10.37 7.55 -1.61
CA VAL A 154 9.77 8.72 -2.24
C VAL A 154 8.41 8.40 -2.84
N GLY A 155 8.30 7.30 -3.60
CA GLY A 155 7.01 6.82 -4.09
C GLY A 155 6.01 6.56 -2.96
N ALA A 156 6.48 5.95 -1.86
CA ALA A 156 5.66 5.73 -0.67
C ALA A 156 5.21 7.04 -0.01
N MET A 157 6.11 8.03 0.13
CA MET A 157 5.77 9.36 0.67
C MET A 157 4.72 10.08 -0.18
N ILE A 158 4.80 9.99 -1.51
CA ILE A 158 3.79 10.54 -2.42
C ILE A 158 2.46 9.79 -2.22
N GLY A 159 2.50 8.46 -2.09
CA GLY A 159 1.33 7.63 -1.83
C GLY A 159 0.65 7.89 -0.49
N LEU A 160 1.37 8.39 0.51
CA LEU A 160 0.77 8.82 1.78
C LEU A 160 -0.27 9.92 1.61
N ILE A 161 -0.16 10.78 0.58
CA ILE A 161 -1.08 11.90 0.36
C ILE A 161 -2.50 11.40 0.04
N PRO A 162 -2.75 10.64 -1.04
CA PRO A 162 -4.09 10.13 -1.31
C PRO A 162 -4.56 9.12 -0.24
N ALA A 163 -3.64 8.33 0.32
CA ALA A 163 -3.98 7.41 1.42
C ALA A 163 -4.53 8.16 2.64
N TYR A 164 -3.92 9.28 3.04
CA TYR A 164 -4.37 10.10 4.17
C TYR A 164 -5.82 10.55 4.01
N PHE A 165 -6.19 11.11 2.85
CA PHE A 165 -7.54 11.62 2.63
C PHE A 165 -8.58 10.49 2.66
N LEU A 166 -8.24 9.34 2.06
CA LEU A 166 -9.14 8.19 2.06
C LEU A 166 -9.28 7.59 3.45
N THR A 167 -8.18 7.46 4.21
CA THR A 167 -8.21 6.99 5.59
C THR A 167 -9.09 7.88 6.45
N VAL A 168 -8.90 9.20 6.44
CA VAL A 168 -9.77 10.13 7.18
C VAL A 168 -11.25 9.93 6.83
N ALA A 169 -11.57 9.72 5.55
CA ALA A 169 -12.95 9.49 5.12
C ALA A 169 -13.51 8.14 5.59
N ILE A 170 -12.71 7.06 5.58
CA ILE A 170 -13.10 5.74 6.07
C ILE A 170 -13.28 5.77 7.59
N GLU A 171 -12.30 6.30 8.31
CA GLU A 171 -12.28 6.27 9.77
C GLU A 171 -13.41 7.10 10.39
N VAL A 172 -13.72 8.28 9.83
CA VAL A 172 -14.90 9.03 10.27
C VAL A 172 -16.17 8.19 10.14
N ARG A 173 -16.32 7.39 9.08
CA ARG A 173 -17.50 6.52 8.91
C ARG A 173 -17.50 5.37 9.90
N VAL A 174 -16.35 4.78 10.17
CA VAL A 174 -16.19 3.68 11.14
C VAL A 174 -16.45 4.17 12.56
N LEU A 175 -15.77 5.22 13.01
CA LEU A 175 -15.85 5.72 14.39
C LEU A 175 -17.26 6.18 14.77
N ARG A 176 -18.04 6.73 13.82
CA ARG A 176 -19.45 7.08 14.05
C ARG A 176 -20.32 5.90 14.46
N ARG A 177 -19.94 4.67 14.14
CA ARG A 177 -20.67 3.47 14.55
C ARG A 177 -20.38 3.08 16.00
N PHE A 178 -19.20 3.46 16.51
CA PHE A 178 -18.73 3.11 17.85
C PHE A 178 -19.02 4.22 18.88
N PHE A 179 -18.88 5.49 18.50
CA PHE A 179 -19.10 6.65 19.35
C PHE A 179 -20.35 7.41 18.88
N LYS A 180 -21.53 6.84 19.13
CA LYS A 180 -22.82 7.38 18.66
C LYS A 180 -23.23 8.65 19.41
N GLU A 181 -22.72 8.79 20.63
CA GLU A 181 -22.93 9.90 21.54
C GLU A 181 -22.14 11.15 21.17
N MET A 182 -21.10 11.02 20.33
CA MET A 182 -20.21 12.13 19.96
C MET A 182 -20.71 12.87 18.73
N GLY A 183 -20.50 14.19 18.71
CA GLY A 183 -20.83 15.04 17.56
C GLY A 183 -19.97 14.72 16.34
N GLN A 184 -20.52 14.87 15.14
CA GLN A 184 -19.76 14.68 13.90
C GLN A 184 -18.50 15.58 13.80
N PRO A 185 -18.52 16.86 14.25
CA PRO A 185 -17.33 17.70 14.26
C PRO A 185 -16.22 17.17 15.16
N GLU A 186 -16.59 16.67 16.36
CA GLU A 186 -15.66 16.13 17.35
C GLU A 186 -14.95 14.88 16.82
N ILE A 187 -15.72 13.95 16.22
CA ILE A 187 -15.17 12.75 15.58
C ILE A 187 -14.20 13.13 14.45
N ARG A 188 -14.59 14.07 13.58
CA ARG A 188 -13.74 14.52 12.46
C ARG A 188 -12.43 15.16 12.96
N GLN A 189 -12.49 15.95 14.03
CA GLN A 189 -11.31 16.59 14.61
C GLN A 189 -10.36 15.56 15.22
N ALA A 190 -10.90 14.59 15.98
CA ALA A 190 -10.12 13.51 16.57
C ALA A 190 -9.44 12.64 15.49
N VAL A 191 -10.17 12.21 14.46
CA VAL A 191 -9.63 11.44 13.32
C VAL A 191 -8.52 12.21 12.61
N ARG A 192 -8.75 13.49 12.27
CA ARG A 192 -7.72 14.33 11.62
C ARG A 192 -6.48 14.51 12.48
N ARG A 193 -6.64 14.62 13.81
CA ARG A 193 -5.51 14.74 14.74
C ARG A 193 -4.71 13.44 14.80
N ALA A 194 -5.39 12.30 14.93
CA ALA A 194 -4.79 10.98 14.93
C ALA A 194 -4.02 10.72 13.62
N ASN A 195 -4.68 10.91 12.47
CA ASN A 195 -4.09 10.70 11.15
C ASN A 195 -2.92 11.63 10.86
N LYS A 196 -3.01 12.92 11.21
CA LYS A 196 -1.87 13.85 11.02
C LYS A 196 -0.64 13.39 11.79
N LEU A 197 -0.84 12.87 13.00
CA LEU A 197 0.25 12.32 13.82
C LEU A 197 0.83 11.05 13.18
N THR A 198 -0.01 10.07 12.85
CA THR A 198 0.45 8.78 12.33
C THR A 198 1.06 8.89 10.94
N TYR A 199 0.44 9.63 10.02
CA TYR A 199 1.02 9.90 8.69
C TYR A 199 2.27 10.79 8.77
N GLY A 200 2.32 11.73 9.72
CA GLY A 200 3.54 12.50 9.98
C GLY A 200 4.70 11.60 10.43
N LEU A 201 4.45 10.65 11.32
CA LEU A 201 5.45 9.67 11.76
C LEU A 201 5.87 8.73 10.62
N LEU A 202 4.94 8.25 9.80
CA LEU A 202 5.26 7.44 8.62
C LEU A 202 6.11 8.23 7.62
N PHE A 203 5.82 9.50 7.39
CA PHE A 203 6.62 10.36 6.54
C PHE A 203 8.05 10.51 7.08
N VAL A 204 8.21 10.78 8.38
CA VAL A 204 9.53 10.87 9.02
C VAL A 204 10.29 9.54 8.92
N LEU A 205 9.61 8.40 9.11
CA LEU A 205 10.21 7.08 8.95
C LEU A 205 10.72 6.86 7.53
N LEU A 206 9.91 7.14 6.51
CA LEU A 206 10.29 7.00 5.10
C LEU A 206 11.42 7.96 4.72
N LEU A 207 11.39 9.20 5.19
CA LEU A 207 12.47 10.16 5.02
C LEU A 207 13.77 9.67 5.68
N SER A 208 13.68 9.06 6.86
CA SER A 208 14.85 8.48 7.54
C SER A 208 15.43 7.32 6.73
N ILE A 209 14.58 6.43 6.20
CA ILE A 209 14.98 5.35 5.31
C ILE A 209 15.67 5.90 4.06
N LEU A 210 15.12 6.96 3.46
CA LEU A 210 15.71 7.63 2.30
C LEU A 210 17.09 8.22 2.61
N ILE A 211 17.25 8.92 3.75
CA ILE A 211 18.54 9.51 4.13
C ILE A 211 19.59 8.41 4.35
N VAL A 212 19.22 7.32 5.03
CA VAL A 212 20.12 6.18 5.27
C VAL A 212 20.47 5.51 3.95
N SER A 213 19.50 5.29 3.06
CA SER A 213 19.73 4.65 1.77
C SER A 213 20.65 5.45 0.84
N VAL A 214 20.59 6.78 0.92
CA VAL A 214 21.51 7.68 0.22
C VAL A 214 22.90 7.66 0.85
N LYS A 215 23.01 7.69 2.19
CA LYS A 215 24.29 7.80 2.90
C LYS A 215 25.13 6.53 2.89
N VAL A 216 24.51 5.37 3.11
CA VAL A 216 25.25 4.11 3.27
C VAL A 216 25.74 3.60 1.90
N GLY A 217 25.12 4.06 0.80
CA GLY A 217 25.08 3.30 -0.44
C GLY A 217 24.35 1.97 -0.16
N TYR A 218 23.64 1.40 -1.12
CA TYR A 218 23.09 0.06 -0.90
C TYR A 218 24.24 -0.97 -0.95
N VAL A 219 25.01 -1.06 0.13
CA VAL A 219 25.94 -2.16 0.39
C VAL A 219 25.28 -3.02 1.48
N ASN A 220 24.65 -4.12 1.05
CA ASN A 220 24.21 -5.24 1.92
C ASN A 220 23.09 -4.98 2.95
N LEU A 221 21.94 -4.43 2.56
CA LEU A 221 20.73 -4.61 3.37
C LEU A 221 20.09 -5.98 3.06
N PRO A 222 19.97 -6.91 4.04
CA PRO A 222 19.58 -8.30 3.79
C PRO A 222 18.15 -8.49 3.26
N PHE A 223 17.31 -7.45 3.31
CA PHE A 223 15.92 -7.48 2.86
C PHE A 223 15.73 -7.31 1.35
N TRP A 224 16.79 -7.05 0.58
CA TRP A 224 16.69 -6.64 -0.83
C TRP A 224 17.47 -7.53 -1.82
N ASN A 225 17.87 -8.74 -1.40
CA ASN A 225 18.47 -9.74 -2.29
C ASN A 225 17.38 -10.55 -3.01
N PHE A 226 16.50 -9.87 -3.76
CA PHE A 226 15.48 -10.48 -4.61
C PHE A 226 15.82 -10.27 -6.09
#